data_AF-A0A5A5SBH8-F1
#
_entry.id   AF-A0A5A5SBH8-F1
#
_cell.length_a   1.000
_cell.length_b   1.000
_cell.length_c   1.000
_cell.angle_alpha   90.00
_cell.angle_beta   90.00
_cell.angle_gamma   90.00
#
_symmetry.space_group_name_H-M   'P 1'
#
loop_
_entity.id
_entity.type
_entity.pdbx_description
1 polymer ?
#
loop_
_entity_poly.entity_id
_entity_poly.type
_entity_poly.pdbx_seq_one_letter_code
_entity_poly.pdbx_strand_id
1 'polypeptide(L)'
;MYRKTNESSIAPENFELPFEGKLSADNRWIIMAELIPWEEFEEEYAQNFDEEMGAPAKPFRMALGALIIKEKLKTSDRETIEQIKENPYLQYFLGMSAYSNEALFDATMFVNFRKRISKNLIKKLIKEW
;
A
#
# COMPACT_ATOMS: atom_id res chain seq x y z
N MET A 1 -25.84 34.01 3.28
CA MET A 1 -26.34 33.78 1.91
C MET A 1 -25.27 33.07 1.12
N TYR A 2 -25.53 31.86 0.64
CA TYR A 2 -24.62 31.14 -0.26
C TYR A 2 -24.83 31.67 -1.69
N ARG A 3 -23.76 32.16 -2.33
CA ARG A 3 -23.79 32.52 -3.76
C ARG A 3 -23.44 31.27 -4.56
N LYS A 4 -24.39 30.79 -5.35
CA LYS A 4 -24.09 29.79 -6.38
C LYS A 4 -23.20 30.44 -7.42
N THR A 5 -21.94 30.06 -7.47
CA THR A 5 -21.11 30.26 -8.65
C THR A 5 -21.61 29.31 -9.73
N ASN A 6 -21.85 29.82 -10.94
CA ASN A 6 -22.03 29.01 -12.14
C ASN A 6 -20.65 28.45 -12.53
N GLU A 7 -20.09 27.59 -11.70
CA GLU A 7 -18.89 26.83 -12.06
C GLU A 7 -19.33 25.69 -12.98
N SER A 8 -19.04 25.87 -14.27
CA SER A 8 -19.06 24.80 -15.25
C SER A 8 -18.16 23.66 -14.76
N SER A 9 -18.70 22.44 -14.76
CA SER A 9 -17.97 21.22 -14.40
C SER A 9 -16.66 21.12 -15.18
N ILE A 10 -15.52 21.03 -14.48
CA ILE A 10 -14.21 20.82 -15.07
C ILE A 10 -14.14 19.39 -15.60
N ALA A 11 -13.80 19.22 -16.87
CA ALA A 11 -13.55 17.89 -17.44
C ALA A 11 -12.23 17.32 -16.86
N PRO A 12 -12.12 16.00 -16.60
CA PRO A 12 -10.93 15.40 -15.98
C PRO A 12 -9.60 15.75 -16.68
N GLU A 13 -9.60 15.88 -18.01
CA GLU A 13 -8.45 16.26 -18.83
C GLU A 13 -7.96 17.69 -18.59
N ASN A 14 -8.83 18.57 -18.08
CA ASN A 14 -8.52 19.95 -17.73
C ASN A 14 -8.24 20.12 -16.22
N PHE A 15 -8.24 19.02 -15.46
CA PHE A 15 -7.87 19.05 -14.06
C PHE A 15 -6.35 19.15 -13.92
N GLU A 16 -5.88 20.28 -13.41
CA GLU A 16 -4.46 20.48 -13.18
C GLU A 16 -3.98 19.62 -12.02
N LEU A 17 -2.95 18.82 -12.28
CA LEU A 17 -2.17 18.11 -11.26
C LEU A 17 -0.84 18.85 -11.11
N PRO A 18 -0.72 19.85 -10.21
CA PRO A 18 0.53 20.53 -9.91
C PRO A 18 1.44 19.59 -9.09
N PHE A 19 1.78 18.45 -9.68
CA PHE A 19 2.64 17.45 -9.06
C PHE A 19 4.08 17.92 -9.25
N GLU A 20 4.72 18.45 -8.21
CA GLU A 20 6.16 18.77 -8.20
C GLU A 20 7.06 17.52 -8.24
N GLY A 21 6.50 16.34 -8.57
CA GLY A 21 7.21 15.09 -8.77
C GLY A 21 7.76 14.43 -7.50
N LYS A 22 7.59 15.03 -6.32
CA LYS A 22 8.09 14.50 -5.05
C LYS A 22 6.96 14.25 -4.05
N LEU A 23 7.08 13.14 -3.33
CA LEU A 23 6.21 12.86 -2.19
C LEU A 23 6.65 13.70 -0.99
N SER A 24 5.68 14.20 -0.22
CA SER A 24 5.97 14.97 0.99
C SER A 24 6.44 14.06 2.12
N ALA A 25 7.65 14.30 2.65
CA ALA A 25 8.28 13.48 3.69
C ALA A 25 7.49 13.44 5.00
N ASP A 26 6.70 14.46 5.30
CA ASP A 26 5.83 14.55 6.49
C ASP A 26 4.51 13.75 6.33
N ASN A 27 4.30 13.09 5.20
CA ASN A 27 3.12 12.26 4.99
C ASN A 27 3.13 11.05 5.93
N ARG A 28 1.98 10.78 6.56
CA ARG A 28 1.80 9.66 7.51
C ARG A 28 2.29 8.30 6.99
N TRP A 29 2.16 8.03 5.69
CA TRP A 29 2.56 6.77 5.09
C TRP A 29 4.07 6.71 4.83
N ILE A 30 4.71 7.84 4.55
CA ILE A 30 6.17 7.91 4.41
C ILE A 30 6.81 7.69 5.78
N ILE A 31 6.37 8.44 6.79
CA ILE A 31 6.86 8.29 8.17
C ILE A 31 6.68 6.84 8.64
N MET A 32 5.52 6.23 8.38
CA MET A 32 5.27 4.84 8.75
C MET A 32 6.17 3.87 8.00
N ALA A 33 6.46 4.11 6.71
CA ALA A 33 7.38 3.27 5.95
C ALA A 33 8.80 3.29 6.54
N GLU A 34 9.26 4.43 7.06
CA GLU A 34 10.60 4.57 7.64
C GLU A 34 10.74 3.89 9.00
N LEU A 35 9.65 3.81 9.76
CA LEU A 35 9.65 3.22 11.10
C LEU A 35 9.58 1.68 11.08
N ILE A 36 9.08 1.06 10.00
CA ILE A 36 8.94 -0.40 9.92
C ILE A 36 10.29 -1.00 9.48
N PRO A 37 10.91 -1.92 10.24
CA PRO A 37 12.17 -2.55 9.85
C PRO A 37 11.90 -3.66 8.82
N TRP A 38 11.61 -3.27 7.58
CA TRP A 38 11.17 -4.19 6.53
C TRP A 38 12.15 -5.33 6.26
N GLU A 39 13.45 -5.05 6.28
CA GLU A 39 14.52 -6.03 5.97
C GLU A 39 14.55 -7.17 7.00
N GLU A 40 14.43 -6.85 8.29
CA GLU A 40 14.44 -7.84 9.37
C GLU A 40 13.28 -8.83 9.26
N PHE A 41 12.11 -8.37 8.81
CA PHE A 41 10.95 -9.23 8.64
C PHE A 41 10.89 -9.93 7.27
N GLU A 42 11.55 -9.39 6.24
CA GLU A 42 11.64 -10.04 4.93
C GLU A 42 12.40 -11.36 5.04
N GLU A 43 13.48 -11.43 5.83
CA GLU A 43 14.24 -12.68 6.06
C GLU A 43 13.36 -13.77 6.71
N GLU A 44 12.61 -13.42 7.76
CA GLU A 44 11.68 -14.35 8.43
C GLU A 44 10.53 -14.76 7.49
N TYR A 45 10.09 -13.85 6.61
CA TYR A 45 9.06 -14.15 5.62
C TYR A 45 9.56 -15.10 4.53
N ALA A 46 10.76 -14.85 4.01
CA ALA A 46 11.39 -15.63 2.95
C ALA A 46 11.60 -17.10 3.34
N GLN A 47 11.89 -17.38 4.61
CA GLN A 47 12.00 -18.75 5.15
C GLN A 47 10.72 -19.61 4.98
N ASN A 48 9.56 -18.99 4.70
CA ASN A 48 8.31 -19.71 4.47
C ASN A 48 8.13 -20.17 3.00
N PHE A 49 9.12 -19.93 2.14
CA PHE A 49 9.07 -20.27 0.72
C PHE A 49 10.25 -21.16 0.33
N ASP A 50 9.96 -22.20 -0.45
CA ASP A 50 10.99 -22.97 -1.14
C ASP A 50 11.44 -22.20 -2.38
N GLU A 51 12.76 -22.02 -2.55
CA GLU A 51 13.34 -21.26 -3.66
C GLU A 51 13.11 -21.92 -5.04
N GLU A 52 12.82 -23.24 -5.07
CA GLU A 52 12.81 -24.03 -6.31
C GLU A 52 11.42 -24.28 -6.93
N MET A 53 10.30 -24.00 -6.25
CA MET A 53 8.97 -24.36 -6.77
C MET A 53 7.88 -23.28 -6.59
N GLY A 54 7.29 -22.88 -7.71
CA GLY A 54 6.05 -22.09 -7.76
C GLY A 54 6.19 -20.74 -8.48
N ALA A 55 5.09 -19.97 -8.52
CA ALA A 55 5.13 -18.59 -8.99
C ALA A 55 5.80 -17.71 -7.92
N PRO A 56 6.64 -16.73 -8.33
CA PRO A 56 7.37 -15.88 -7.39
C PRO A 56 6.40 -15.20 -6.41
N ALA A 57 6.70 -15.31 -5.12
CA ALA A 57 5.94 -14.63 -4.09
C ALA A 57 6.09 -13.10 -4.25
N LYS A 58 5.05 -12.36 -3.83
CA LYS A 58 5.16 -10.90 -3.71
C LYS A 58 6.10 -10.55 -2.53
N PRO A 59 6.88 -9.46 -2.63
CA PRO A 59 7.74 -9.02 -1.53
C PRO A 59 6.98 -8.84 -0.22
N PHE A 60 7.64 -9.10 0.92
CA PHE A 60 7.01 -9.00 2.24
C PHE A 60 6.41 -7.60 2.47
N ARG A 61 7.16 -6.54 2.12
CA ARG A 61 6.71 -5.15 2.24
C ARG A 61 5.38 -4.89 1.54
N MET A 62 5.17 -5.48 0.37
CA MET A 62 3.90 -5.35 -0.36
C MET A 62 2.77 -6.09 0.36
N ALA A 63 3.01 -7.34 0.78
CA ALA A 63 2.00 -8.16 1.42
C ALA A 63 1.56 -7.57 2.78
N LEU A 64 2.52 -7.23 3.64
CA LEU A 64 2.25 -6.63 4.95
C LEU A 64 1.69 -5.22 4.79
N GLY A 65 2.30 -4.39 3.93
CA GLY A 65 1.86 -3.02 3.72
C GLY A 65 0.41 -2.96 3.26
N ALA A 66 -0.02 -3.87 2.37
CA ALA A 66 -1.41 -3.95 1.92
C ALA A 66 -2.38 -4.29 3.07
N LEU A 67 -1.99 -5.20 3.96
CA LEU A 67 -2.78 -5.53 5.16
C LEU A 67 -2.87 -4.35 6.13
N ILE A 68 -1.77 -3.62 6.33
CA ILE A 68 -1.75 -2.41 7.17
C ILE A 68 -2.67 -1.33 6.59
N ILE A 69 -2.58 -1.06 5.28
CA ILE A 69 -3.44 -0.08 4.61
C ILE A 69 -4.90 -0.44 4.81
N LYS A 70 -5.27 -1.70 4.52
CA LYS A 70 -6.63 -2.19 4.69
C LYS A 70 -7.15 -1.95 6.12
N GLU A 71 -6.37 -2.34 7.13
CA GLU A 71 -6.78 -2.21 8.53
C GLU A 71 -6.90 -0.75 8.97
N LYS A 72 -5.96 0.10 8.55
CA LYS A 72 -5.96 1.54 8.87
C LYS A 72 -7.10 2.30 8.20
N LEU A 73 -7.43 1.97 6.96
CA LEU A 73 -8.52 2.61 6.21
C LEU A 73 -9.88 1.95 6.44
N LYS A 74 -9.91 0.76 7.05
CA LYS A 74 -11.13 -0.03 7.31
C LYS A 74 -11.93 -0.32 6.04
N THR A 75 -11.22 -0.63 4.96
CA THR A 75 -11.77 -0.85 3.62
C THR A 75 -11.91 -2.35 3.31
N SER A 76 -12.68 -2.67 2.26
CA SER A 76 -12.74 -4.03 1.72
C SER A 76 -11.44 -4.39 0.98
N ASP A 77 -11.20 -5.68 0.72
CA ASP A 77 -10.01 -6.11 -0.06
C ASP A 77 -9.99 -5.42 -1.45
N ARG A 78 -11.14 -5.30 -2.12
CA ARG A 78 -11.26 -4.63 -3.44
C ARG A 78 -11.07 -3.12 -3.36
N GLU A 79 -11.72 -2.47 -2.40
CA GLU A 79 -11.58 -1.02 -2.20
C GLU A 79 -10.14 -0.65 -1.88
N THR A 80 -9.43 -1.48 -1.10
CA THR A 80 -8.02 -1.24 -0.78
C THR A 80 -7.14 -1.22 -2.04
N ILE A 81 -7.43 -2.05 -3.05
CA ILE A 81 -6.70 -2.05 -4.32
C ILE A 81 -6.92 -0.73 -5.08
N GLU A 82 -8.16 -0.24 -5.17
CA GLU A 82 -8.43 1.04 -5.84
C GLU A 82 -7.76 2.20 -5.09
N GLN A 83 -7.82 2.22 -3.76
CA GLN A 83 -7.10 3.22 -2.95
C GLN A 83 -5.60 3.21 -3.23
N ILE A 84 -4.97 2.02 -3.34
CA ILE A 84 -3.55 1.89 -3.68
C ILE A 84 -3.28 2.42 -5.09
N LYS A 85 -4.11 2.05 -6.06
CA LYS A 85 -3.97 2.45 -7.46
C LYS A 85 -4.09 3.97 -7.65
N GLU A 86 -4.95 4.62 -6.88
CA GLU A 86 -5.20 6.05 -6.95
C GLU A 86 -4.18 6.89 -6.15
N ASN A 87 -3.42 6.28 -5.23
CA ASN A 87 -2.61 7.03 -4.26
C ASN A 87 -1.10 6.69 -4.32
N PRO A 88 -0.24 7.62 -4.78
CA PRO A 88 1.20 7.37 -4.89
C PRO A 88 1.90 7.22 -3.53
N TYR A 89 1.36 7.77 -2.44
CA TYR A 89 1.90 7.54 -1.09
C TYR A 89 1.70 6.09 -0.64
N LEU A 90 0.58 5.49 -1.00
CA LEU A 90 0.31 4.08 -0.70
C LEU A 90 1.20 3.17 -1.53
N GLN A 91 1.42 3.48 -2.81
CA GLN A 91 2.35 2.73 -3.66
C GLN A 91 3.78 2.78 -3.13
N TYR A 92 4.25 3.96 -2.71
CA TYR A 92 5.54 4.09 -2.03
C TYR A 92 5.59 3.28 -0.73
N PHE A 93 4.54 3.32 0.09
CA PHE A 93 4.47 2.53 1.32
C PHE A 93 4.64 1.03 1.04
N LEU A 94 4.06 0.53 -0.05
CA LEU A 94 4.21 -0.85 -0.53
C LEU A 94 5.57 -1.19 -1.16
N GLY A 95 6.47 -0.21 -1.29
CA GLY A 95 7.82 -0.39 -1.82
C GLY A 95 7.96 -0.16 -3.32
N MET A 96 7.00 0.50 -3.95
CA MET A 96 7.13 0.88 -5.37
C MET A 96 8.06 2.08 -5.55
N SER A 97 8.83 2.06 -6.63
CA SER A 97 9.74 3.15 -7.01
C SER A 97 9.09 4.21 -7.91
N ALA A 98 7.95 3.90 -8.52
CA ALA A 98 7.22 4.79 -9.42
C ALA A 98 5.71 4.56 -9.32
N TYR A 99 4.95 5.60 -9.62
CA TYR A 99 3.49 5.52 -9.70
C TYR A 99 3.05 4.67 -10.90
N SER A 100 2.05 3.82 -10.69
CA SER A 100 1.30 3.13 -11.74
C SER A 100 -0.20 3.24 -11.47
N ASN A 101 -0.99 3.44 -12.53
CA ASN A 101 -2.45 3.46 -12.45
C ASN A 101 -3.06 2.05 -12.67
N GLU A 102 -2.27 1.00 -12.47
CA GLU A 102 -2.72 -0.39 -12.60
C GLU A 102 -2.81 -1.06 -11.23
N ALA A 103 -3.69 -2.06 -11.12
CA ALA A 103 -3.77 -2.87 -9.92
C ALA A 103 -2.49 -3.69 -9.73
N LEU A 104 -1.84 -3.56 -8.58
CA LEU A 104 -0.57 -4.26 -8.28
C LEU A 104 -0.74 -5.78 -8.14
N PHE A 105 -1.94 -6.21 -7.73
CA PHE A 105 -2.33 -7.59 -7.56
C PHE A 105 -3.86 -7.69 -7.43
N ASP A 106 -4.38 -8.90 -7.63
CA ASP A 106 -5.81 -9.18 -7.47
C ASP A 106 -6.22 -9.24 -5.99
N ALA A 107 -7.44 -8.80 -5.68
CA ALA A 107 -7.97 -8.77 -4.31
C ALA A 107 -7.97 -10.14 -3.60
N THR A 108 -8.02 -11.26 -4.35
CA THR A 108 -7.92 -12.61 -3.78
C THR A 108 -6.57 -12.86 -3.08
N MET A 109 -5.51 -12.13 -3.45
CA MET A 109 -4.18 -12.25 -2.84
C MET A 109 -4.18 -11.87 -1.37
N PHE A 110 -5.11 -11.03 -0.91
CA PHE A 110 -5.25 -10.70 0.51
C PHE A 110 -5.50 -11.93 1.39
N VAL A 111 -6.18 -12.96 0.87
CA VAL A 111 -6.35 -14.23 1.58
C VAL A 111 -5.01 -14.93 1.76
N ASN A 112 -4.19 -14.95 0.72
CA ASN A 112 -2.85 -15.57 0.76
C ASN A 112 -1.91 -14.80 1.69
N PHE A 113 -1.94 -13.46 1.66
CA PHE A 113 -1.15 -12.63 2.56
C PHE A 113 -1.48 -12.91 4.02
N ARG A 114 -2.77 -12.96 4.39
CA ARG A 114 -3.20 -13.29 5.77
C ARG A 114 -2.79 -14.69 6.23
N LYS A 115 -2.70 -15.66 5.32
CA LYS A 115 -2.26 -17.02 5.64
C LYS A 115 -0.76 -17.10 5.85
N ARG A 116 0.01 -16.38 5.04
CA ARG A 116 1.48 -16.42 5.03
C ARG A 116 2.11 -15.53 6.10
N ILE A 117 1.52 -14.37 6.36
CA ILE A 117 1.97 -13.47 7.42
C ILE A 117 1.39 -13.99 8.74
N SER A 118 2.24 -14.68 9.50
CA SER A 118 1.82 -15.30 10.75
C SER A 118 1.33 -14.25 11.75
N LYS A 119 0.32 -14.60 12.57
CA LYS A 119 -0.15 -13.73 13.66
C LYS A 119 0.99 -13.38 14.64
N ASN A 120 2.02 -14.22 14.72
CA ASN A 120 3.19 -13.97 15.55
C ASN A 120 4.04 -12.85 14.99
N LEU A 121 4.27 -12.82 13.66
CA LEU A 121 4.96 -11.74 12.98
C LEU A 121 4.25 -10.40 13.20
N ILE A 122 2.92 -10.39 13.04
CA ILE A 122 2.08 -9.20 13.29
C ILE A 122 2.17 -8.76 14.77
N LYS A 123 2.15 -9.70 15.72
CA LYS A 123 2.30 -9.36 17.15
C LYS A 123 3.69 -8.80 17.47
N LYS A 124 4.75 -9.29 16.82
CA LYS A 124 6.11 -8.78 16.99
C LYS A 124 6.21 -7.33 16.50
N LEU A 125 5.66 -7.04 15.31
CA LEU A 125 5.51 -5.68 14.79
C LEU A 125 4.77 -4.76 15.76
N ILE A 126 3.65 -5.21 16.33
CA ILE A 126 2.85 -4.41 17.29
C ILE A 126 3.56 -4.23 18.63
N LYS A 127 4.46 -5.14 19.03
CA LYS A 127 5.15 -5.03 20.33
C LYS A 127 6.27 -3.99 20.32
N GLU A 128 6.78 -3.67 19.14
CA GLU A 128 7.86 -2.69 18.94
C GLU A 128 7.33 -1.26 18.73
N TRP A 129 6.00 -1.05 18.77
CA TRP A 129 5.29 0.19 18.46
C TRP A 129 4.21 0.50 19.50
#